data_AF-A0A2A7A4Q6-F1
#
_entry.id   AF-A0A2A7A4Q6-F1
#
_cell.length_a   1.000
_cell.length_b   1.000
_cell.length_c   1.000
_cell.angle_alpha   90.00
_cell.angle_beta   90.00
_cell.angle_gamma   90.00
#
_symmetry.space_group_name_H-M   'P 1'
#
loop_
_entity.id
_entity.type
_entity.pdbx_description
1 polymer ?
#
loop_
_entity_poly.entity_id
_entity_poly.type
_entity_poly.pdbx_seq_one_letter_code
_entity_poly.pdbx_strand_id
1 'polypeptide(L)'
;MEHMNFRVESPENFVKMACTILFGKREELSDYATVWHDVFEGNAGDQRFRQFMEELFPDGCTIGEKELHQLTDRAIRYLKTETICLDIKAGHDMAQAVFWVYFIPEHKVYECDYGGHEDKVIEILTNFFGAAIMKYTVSVLKKFIQGSFRIKSTQTSVGSIAADAEFIQMAVYGRSKPRGSAS
;
A
#
# COMPACT_ATOMS: atom_id res chain seq x y z
N MET A 1 15.40 22.85 -29.12
CA MET A 1 14.07 22.63 -28.54
C MET A 1 13.72 21.19 -28.83
N GLU A 2 13.63 20.34 -27.81
CA GLU A 2 13.08 18.99 -28.00
C GLU A 2 11.58 19.11 -28.25
N HIS A 3 11.12 18.59 -29.38
CA HIS A 3 9.69 18.49 -29.67
C HIS A 3 9.16 17.21 -29.01
N MET A 4 8.28 17.36 -28.03
CA MET A 4 7.57 16.24 -27.43
C MET A 4 6.50 15.78 -28.42
N ASN A 5 6.72 14.64 -29.08
CA ASN A 5 5.74 14.03 -29.95
C ASN A 5 4.85 13.12 -29.11
N PHE A 6 3.59 13.49 -28.91
CA PHE A 6 2.58 12.61 -28.32
C PHE A 6 1.55 12.22 -29.37
N ARG A 7 1.11 10.96 -29.31
CA ARG A 7 0.04 10.44 -30.14
C ARG A 7 -1.18 10.25 -29.26
N VAL A 8 -2.31 10.81 -29.69
CA VAL A 8 -3.61 10.59 -29.07
C VAL A 8 -4.36 9.57 -29.91
N GLU A 9 -4.76 8.47 -29.29
CA GLU A 9 -5.47 7.38 -29.98
C GLU A 9 -6.98 7.38 -29.65
N SER A 10 -7.37 7.95 -28.51
CA SER A 10 -8.76 8.04 -28.04
C SER A 10 -8.92 9.11 -26.95
N PRO A 11 -10.16 9.50 -26.59
CA PRO A 11 -10.40 10.43 -25.49
C PRO A 11 -9.83 9.94 -24.15
N GLU A 12 -10.00 8.66 -23.82
CA GLU A 12 -9.45 8.06 -22.60
C GLU A 12 -7.92 8.05 -22.60
N ASN A 13 -7.29 7.83 -23.74
CA ASN A 13 -5.84 7.87 -23.88
C ASN A 13 -5.30 9.29 -23.63
N PHE A 14 -5.98 10.31 -24.17
CA PHE A 14 -5.66 11.70 -23.91
C PHE A 14 -5.78 12.06 -22.42
N VAL A 15 -6.91 11.69 -21.80
CA VAL A 15 -7.16 11.95 -20.38
C VAL A 15 -6.12 11.26 -19.51
N LYS A 16 -5.84 9.98 -19.77
CA LYS A 16 -4.81 9.22 -19.06
C LYS A 16 -3.44 9.88 -19.14
N MET A 17 -3.05 10.37 -20.32
CA MET A 17 -1.78 11.06 -20.52
C MET A 17 -1.72 12.35 -19.69
N ALA A 18 -2.78 13.17 -19.72
CA ALA A 18 -2.88 14.37 -18.91
C ALA A 18 -2.84 14.06 -17.40
N CYS A 19 -3.57 13.03 -16.95
CA CYS A 19 -3.57 12.58 -15.57
C CYS A 19 -2.21 12.02 -15.15
N THR A 20 -1.47 11.36 -16.04
CA THR A 20 -0.10 10.88 -15.78
C THR A 20 0.87 12.04 -15.56
N ILE A 21 0.75 13.11 -16.35
CA ILE A 21 1.54 14.34 -16.14
C ILE A 21 1.20 14.97 -14.80
N LEU A 22 -0.08 15.06 -14.44
CA LEU A 22 -0.51 15.60 -13.14
C LEU A 22 -0.04 14.74 -11.97
N PHE A 23 -0.08 13.42 -12.12
CA PHE A 23 0.45 12.47 -11.15
C PHE A 23 1.96 12.66 -10.96
N GLY A 24 2.74 12.77 -12.04
CA GLY A 24 4.19 12.98 -11.98
C GLY A 24 4.63 14.28 -11.30
N LYS A 25 3.73 15.26 -11.14
CA LYS A 25 3.99 16.49 -10.37
C LYS A 25 3.79 16.34 -8.85
N ARG A 26 3.23 15.21 -8.39
CA ARG A 26 2.99 14.91 -6.97
C ARG A 26 4.16 14.12 -6.41
N GLU A 27 5.18 14.84 -5.93
CA GLU A 27 6.40 14.23 -5.36
C GLU A 27 6.10 13.25 -4.22
N GLU A 28 5.01 13.51 -3.46
CA GLU A 28 4.54 12.66 -2.37
C GLU A 28 4.00 11.29 -2.83
N LEU A 29 3.88 11.05 -4.14
CA LEU A 29 3.46 9.79 -4.75
C LEU A 29 4.57 9.13 -5.58
N SER A 30 5.81 9.60 -5.44
CA SER A 30 6.96 9.06 -6.17
C SER A 30 7.15 7.55 -5.96
N ASP A 31 6.81 7.02 -4.78
CA ASP A 31 6.84 5.59 -4.46
C ASP A 31 5.76 4.76 -5.20
N TYR A 32 4.75 5.41 -5.77
CA TYR A 32 3.73 4.78 -6.62
C TYR A 32 4.03 4.88 -8.12
N ALA A 33 5.14 5.50 -8.54
CA ALA A 33 5.42 5.72 -9.95
C ALA A 33 5.47 4.42 -10.77
N THR A 34 6.16 3.39 -10.28
CA THR A 34 6.20 2.07 -10.95
C THR A 34 4.83 1.40 -11.00
N VAL A 35 4.05 1.52 -9.92
CA VAL A 35 2.69 0.98 -9.85
C VAL A 35 1.74 1.70 -10.81
N TRP A 36 1.87 3.02 -10.93
CA TRP A 36 1.11 3.82 -11.90
C TRP A 36 1.34 3.30 -13.31
N HIS A 37 2.60 3.07 -13.68
CA HIS A 37 2.95 2.51 -14.99
C HIS A 37 2.36 1.11 -15.19
N ASP A 38 2.57 0.18 -14.25
CA ASP A 38 2.05 -1.19 -14.38
C ASP A 38 0.52 -1.26 -14.48
N VAL A 39 -0.19 -0.34 -13.81
CA VAL A 39 -1.66 -0.34 -13.75
C VAL A 39 -2.28 0.40 -14.94
N PHE A 40 -1.66 1.49 -15.40
CA PHE A 40 -2.27 2.40 -16.38
C PHE A 40 -1.56 2.43 -17.74
N GLU A 41 -0.46 1.70 -17.96
CA GLU A 41 0.15 1.66 -19.28
C GLU A 41 -0.70 0.86 -20.30
N GLY A 42 -0.62 1.28 -21.57
CA GLY A 42 -1.30 0.62 -22.69
C GLY A 42 -2.84 0.63 -22.62
N ASN A 43 -3.43 -0.29 -23.39
CA ASN A 43 -4.88 -0.37 -23.59
C ASN A 43 -5.66 -0.69 -22.31
N ALA A 44 -5.06 -1.43 -21.37
CA ALA A 44 -5.69 -1.75 -20.10
C ALA A 44 -5.90 -0.51 -19.23
N GLY A 45 -4.94 0.43 -19.27
CA GLY A 45 -5.09 1.72 -18.62
C GLY A 45 -6.11 2.62 -19.29
N ASP A 46 -6.15 2.62 -20.63
CA ASP A 46 -7.16 3.37 -21.39
C ASP A 46 -8.58 2.92 -21.02
N GLN A 47 -8.82 1.61 -20.93
CA GLN A 47 -10.09 1.05 -20.47
C GLN A 47 -10.44 1.48 -19.04
N ARG A 48 -9.47 1.54 -18.12
CA ARG A 48 -9.70 2.01 -16.74
C ARG A 48 -10.06 3.49 -16.70
N PHE A 49 -9.35 4.32 -17.45
CA PHE A 49 -9.68 5.75 -17.54
C PHE A 49 -11.05 5.97 -18.19
N ARG A 50 -11.45 5.15 -19.15
CA ARG A 50 -12.83 5.14 -19.65
C ARG A 50 -13.84 4.87 -18.54
N GLN A 51 -13.62 3.84 -17.73
CA GLN A 51 -14.49 3.54 -16.58
C GLN A 51 -14.54 4.70 -15.58
N PHE A 52 -13.40 5.33 -15.26
CA PHE A 52 -13.38 6.48 -14.35
C PHE A 52 -14.15 7.68 -14.90
N MET A 53 -14.08 7.93 -16.22
CA MET A 53 -14.86 8.98 -16.86
C MET A 53 -16.36 8.67 -16.83
N GLU A 54 -16.75 7.43 -17.13
CA GLU A 54 -18.15 6.98 -17.07
C GLU A 54 -18.72 7.05 -15.63
N GLU A 55 -17.90 6.75 -14.62
CA GLU A 55 -18.27 6.83 -13.21
C GLU A 55 -18.44 8.28 -12.72
N LEU A 56 -17.49 9.15 -13.06
CA LEU A 56 -17.49 10.54 -12.57
C LEU A 56 -18.41 11.46 -13.38
N PHE A 57 -18.60 11.16 -14.66
CA PHE A 57 -19.32 12.01 -15.61
C PHE A 57 -20.29 11.16 -16.47
N PRO A 58 -21.31 10.54 -15.87
CA PRO A 58 -22.22 9.62 -16.56
C PRO A 58 -23.00 10.26 -17.72
N ASP A 59 -23.28 11.57 -17.64
CA ASP A 59 -23.96 12.33 -18.68
C ASP A 59 -22.99 12.98 -19.70
N GLY A 60 -21.70 12.67 -19.59
CA GLY A 60 -20.62 13.33 -20.30
C GLY A 60 -20.20 14.65 -19.65
N CYS A 61 -19.03 15.16 -20.05
CA CYS A 61 -18.53 16.45 -19.62
C CYS A 61 -17.56 17.06 -20.65
N THR A 62 -17.24 18.34 -20.47
CA THR A 62 -16.05 18.94 -21.09
C THR A 62 -14.88 18.78 -20.13
N ILE A 63 -13.79 18.17 -20.58
CA ILE A 63 -12.60 17.95 -19.75
C ILE A 63 -11.81 19.26 -19.64
N GLY A 64 -11.95 19.94 -18.49
CA GLY A 64 -11.11 21.04 -18.07
C GLY A 64 -10.12 20.62 -16.98
N GLU A 65 -9.38 21.60 -16.46
CA GLU A 65 -8.40 21.39 -15.38
C GLU A 65 -9.04 20.75 -14.13
N LYS A 66 -10.23 21.23 -13.74
CA LYS A 66 -10.99 20.70 -12.60
C LYS A 66 -11.31 19.22 -12.79
N GLU A 67 -11.83 18.85 -13.95
CA GLU A 67 -12.21 17.46 -14.27
C GLU A 67 -10.99 16.56 -14.33
N LEU A 68 -9.87 17.04 -14.89
CA LEU A 68 -8.58 16.33 -14.88
C LEU A 68 -8.10 16.07 -13.45
N HIS A 69 -8.21 17.04 -12.54
CA HIS A 69 -7.86 16.84 -11.13
C HIS A 69 -8.74 15.77 -10.47
N GLN A 70 -10.05 15.77 -10.73
CA GLN A 70 -10.97 14.75 -10.21
C GLN A 70 -10.62 13.34 -10.73
N LEU A 71 -10.29 13.22 -12.02
CA LEU A 71 -9.86 11.97 -12.63
C LEU A 71 -8.51 11.48 -12.08
N THR A 72 -7.56 12.39 -11.89
CA THR A 72 -6.26 12.06 -11.26
C THR A 72 -6.47 11.60 -9.82
N ASP A 73 -7.29 12.28 -9.02
CA ASP A 73 -7.59 11.87 -7.65
C ASP A 73 -8.31 10.51 -7.59
N ARG A 74 -9.21 10.24 -8.53
CA ARG A 74 -9.89 8.94 -8.68
C ARG A 74 -8.92 7.82 -9.03
N ALA A 75 -7.96 8.08 -9.93
CA ALA A 75 -6.91 7.12 -10.29
C ALA A 75 -5.94 6.88 -9.11
N ILE A 76 -5.55 7.91 -8.38
CA ILE A 76 -4.73 7.77 -7.16
C ILE A 76 -5.47 6.97 -6.09
N ARG A 77 -6.77 7.23 -5.90
CA ARG A 77 -7.59 6.43 -4.99
C ARG A 77 -7.59 4.96 -5.40
N TYR A 78 -7.81 4.68 -6.69
CA TYR A 78 -7.77 3.32 -7.24
C TYR A 78 -6.44 2.62 -6.88
N LEU A 79 -5.31 3.29 -7.09
CA LEU A 79 -3.98 2.74 -6.72
C LEU A 79 -3.84 2.41 -5.24
N LYS A 80 -4.49 3.17 -4.36
CA LYS A 80 -4.37 3.06 -2.90
C LYS A 80 -5.42 2.17 -2.24
N THR A 81 -6.46 1.75 -2.97
CA THR A 81 -7.58 1.00 -2.38
C THR A 81 -7.81 -0.34 -3.05
N GLU A 82 -7.51 -0.48 -4.34
CA GLU A 82 -7.77 -1.73 -5.05
C GLU A 82 -6.72 -2.78 -4.73
N THR A 83 -7.17 -3.97 -4.32
CA THR A 83 -6.30 -5.09 -3.92
C THR A 83 -5.23 -5.40 -4.96
N ILE A 84 -5.59 -5.38 -6.25
CA ILE A 84 -4.62 -5.63 -7.34
C ILE A 84 -3.47 -4.61 -7.35
N CYS A 85 -3.77 -3.33 -7.09
CA CYS A 85 -2.76 -2.27 -7.04
C CYS A 85 -1.89 -2.38 -5.80
N LEU A 86 -2.52 -2.70 -4.65
CA LEU A 86 -1.80 -2.94 -3.40
C LEU A 86 -0.86 -4.15 -3.52
N ASP A 87 -1.29 -5.22 -4.18
CA ASP A 87 -0.46 -6.40 -4.44
C ASP A 87 0.72 -6.09 -5.37
N ILE A 88 0.51 -5.28 -6.42
CA ILE A 88 1.60 -4.81 -7.29
C ILE A 88 2.59 -3.96 -6.50
N LYS A 89 2.11 -3.00 -5.70
CA LYS A 89 2.96 -2.16 -4.83
C LYS A 89 3.79 -3.02 -3.88
N ALA A 90 3.14 -3.96 -3.19
CA ALA A 90 3.81 -4.89 -2.30
C ALA A 90 4.85 -5.74 -3.04
N GLY A 91 4.56 -6.17 -4.27
CA GLY A 91 5.50 -6.90 -5.12
C GLY A 91 6.77 -6.10 -5.42
N HIS A 92 6.63 -4.82 -5.79
CA HIS A 92 7.77 -3.91 -5.98
C HIS A 92 8.58 -3.73 -4.71
N ASP A 93 7.91 -3.48 -3.58
CA ASP A 93 8.58 -3.26 -2.28
C ASP A 93 9.34 -4.52 -1.83
N MET A 94 8.74 -5.70 -1.99
CA MET A 94 9.39 -6.98 -1.67
C MET A 94 10.62 -7.26 -2.54
N ALA A 95 10.61 -6.81 -3.80
CA ALA A 95 11.70 -7.00 -4.75
C ALA A 95 12.90 -6.08 -4.41
N GLN A 96 12.62 -4.87 -3.93
CA GLN A 96 13.65 -3.87 -3.61
C GLN A 96 14.29 -4.09 -2.23
N ALA A 97 13.52 -4.53 -1.23
CA ALA A 97 14.00 -4.69 0.14
C ALA A 97 14.81 -5.99 0.36
N VAL A 98 15.92 -5.88 1.11
CA VAL A 98 16.78 -7.03 1.46
C VAL A 98 16.09 -7.95 2.47
N PHE A 99 15.55 -7.36 3.55
CA PHE A 99 14.74 -8.03 4.56
C PHE A 99 13.44 -7.28 4.76
N TRP A 100 12.34 -8.01 4.89
CA TRP A 100 11.03 -7.38 5.05
C TRP A 100 10.04 -8.24 5.81
N VAL A 101 9.03 -7.56 6.35
CA VAL A 101 7.80 -8.12 6.91
C VAL A 101 6.63 -7.62 6.08
N TYR A 102 5.86 -8.53 5.49
CA TYR A 102 4.64 -8.22 4.78
C TYR A 102 3.44 -8.53 5.65
N PHE A 103 2.59 -7.54 5.85
CA PHE A 103 1.37 -7.65 6.63
C PHE A 103 0.17 -7.73 5.69
N ILE A 104 -0.41 -8.92 5.59
CA ILE A 104 -1.48 -9.25 4.65
C ILE A 104 -2.73 -8.37 4.85
N PRO A 105 -3.23 -8.13 6.08
CA PRO A 105 -4.43 -7.32 6.29
C PRO A 105 -4.37 -5.89 5.74
N GLU A 106 -3.18 -5.30 5.65
CA GLU A 106 -2.98 -3.95 5.10
C GLU A 106 -2.35 -3.95 3.70
N HIS A 107 -2.03 -5.12 3.14
CA HIS A 107 -1.25 -5.27 1.91
C HIS A 107 0.03 -4.42 1.90
N LYS A 108 0.71 -4.34 3.06
CA LYS A 108 1.86 -3.44 3.24
C LYS A 108 3.13 -4.20 3.57
N VAL A 109 4.21 -3.81 2.90
CA VAL A 109 5.57 -4.30 3.16
C VAL A 109 6.28 -3.30 4.06
N TYR A 110 6.92 -3.81 5.09
CA TYR A 110 7.75 -3.04 5.99
C TYR A 110 9.17 -3.56 5.90
N GLU A 111 10.08 -2.70 5.47
CA GLU A 111 11.51 -2.98 5.50
C GLU A 111 12.00 -3.04 6.96
N CYS A 112 12.95 -3.92 7.22
CA CYS A 112 13.58 -4.06 8.52
C CYS A 112 15.06 -4.42 8.37
N ASP A 113 15.83 -4.14 9.41
CA ASP A 113 17.22 -4.56 9.47
C ASP A 113 17.36 -6.08 9.67
N TYR A 114 18.59 -6.56 9.51
CA TYR A 114 18.94 -7.94 9.81
C TYR A 114 18.55 -8.33 11.24
N GLY A 115 17.73 -9.38 11.38
CA GLY A 115 17.23 -9.84 12.68
C GLY A 115 16.10 -8.99 13.28
N GLY A 116 15.68 -7.90 12.63
CA GLY A 116 14.66 -6.97 13.13
C GLY A 116 13.20 -7.38 12.86
N HIS A 117 12.94 -8.59 12.35
CA HIS A 117 11.59 -9.01 11.94
C HIS A 117 10.59 -9.05 13.10
N GLU A 118 10.99 -9.56 14.27
CA GLU A 118 10.10 -9.61 15.44
C GLU A 118 9.74 -8.21 15.93
N ASP A 119 10.74 -7.34 16.08
CA ASP A 119 10.51 -5.96 16.48
C ASP A 119 9.58 -5.23 15.50
N LYS A 120 9.73 -5.50 14.20
CA LYS A 120 8.85 -4.96 13.18
C LYS A 120 7.44 -5.53 13.27
N VAL A 121 7.27 -6.82 13.54
CA VAL A 121 5.95 -7.42 13.82
C VAL A 121 5.31 -6.78 15.05
N ILE A 122 6.06 -6.55 16.13
CA ILE A 122 5.57 -5.85 17.33
C ILE A 122 5.13 -4.44 16.98
N GLU A 123 5.90 -3.69 16.19
CA GLU A 123 5.52 -2.35 15.73
C GLU A 123 4.22 -2.36 14.92
N ILE A 124 4.10 -3.27 13.95
CA ILE A 124 2.90 -3.42 13.12
C ILE A 124 1.68 -3.74 13.99
N LEU A 125 1.80 -4.73 14.88
CA LEU A 125 0.72 -5.12 15.79
C LEU A 125 0.36 -4.01 16.80
N THR A 126 1.33 -3.17 17.18
CA THR A 126 1.09 -1.98 18.01
C THR A 126 0.21 -0.98 17.29
N ASN A 127 0.48 -0.70 16.02
CA ASN A 127 -0.34 0.20 15.22
C ASN A 127 -1.72 -0.39 14.90
N PHE A 128 -1.79 -1.71 14.71
CA PHE A 128 -3.01 -2.40 14.30
C PHE A 128 -3.99 -2.68 15.47
N PHE A 129 -3.49 -3.23 16.59
CA PHE A 129 -4.33 -3.59 17.74
C PHE A 129 -4.26 -2.56 18.88
N GLY A 130 -3.12 -1.90 19.04
CA GLY A 130 -2.84 -1.09 20.22
C GLY A 130 -3.07 -1.85 21.53
N ALA A 131 -3.63 -1.17 22.52
CA ALA A 131 -3.94 -1.76 23.83
C ALA A 131 -5.01 -2.87 23.76
N ALA A 132 -5.79 -2.95 22.67
CA ALA A 132 -6.82 -3.97 22.49
C ALA A 132 -6.24 -5.37 22.25
N ILE A 133 -4.92 -5.51 22.02
CA ILE A 133 -4.27 -6.81 21.85
C ILE A 133 -4.50 -7.75 23.05
N MET A 134 -4.69 -7.19 24.26
CA MET A 134 -4.95 -7.95 25.49
C MET A 134 -6.32 -8.61 25.54
N LYS A 135 -7.23 -8.27 24.61
CA LYS A 135 -8.54 -8.91 24.50
C LYS A 135 -8.46 -10.30 23.87
N TYR A 136 -7.35 -10.63 23.22
CA TYR A 136 -7.15 -11.89 22.52
C TYR A 136 -6.33 -12.86 23.38
N THR A 137 -6.64 -14.15 23.30
CA THR A 137 -5.80 -15.17 23.93
C THR A 137 -4.50 -15.33 23.14
N VAL A 138 -3.42 -15.76 23.81
CA VAL A 138 -2.12 -16.03 23.18
C VAL A 138 -2.26 -17.03 22.02
N SER A 139 -3.13 -18.05 22.15
CA SER A 139 -3.39 -19.02 21.08
C SER A 139 -4.01 -18.39 19.83
N VAL A 140 -4.98 -17.49 20.01
CA VAL A 140 -5.60 -16.74 18.91
C VAL A 140 -4.57 -15.81 18.26
N LEU A 141 -3.79 -15.08 19.06
CA LEU A 141 -2.75 -14.19 18.55
C LEU A 141 -1.69 -14.95 17.76
N LYS A 142 -1.24 -16.11 18.25
CA LYS A 142 -0.30 -16.97 17.54
C LYS A 142 -0.81 -17.37 16.15
N LYS A 143 -2.07 -17.81 16.05
CA LYS A 143 -2.70 -18.14 14.77
C LYS A 143 -2.82 -16.92 13.85
N PHE A 144 -3.16 -15.76 14.42
CA PHE A 144 -3.21 -14.51 13.67
C PHE A 144 -1.83 -14.18 13.07
N ILE A 145 -0.76 -14.20 13.87
CA ILE A 145 0.60 -13.93 13.38
C ILE A 145 0.98 -14.89 12.24
N GLN A 146 0.68 -16.19 12.41
CA GLN A 146 0.96 -17.21 11.39
C GLN A 146 0.19 -16.99 10.08
N GLY A 147 -1.04 -16.49 10.14
CA GLY A 147 -1.89 -16.29 8.97
C GLY A 147 -1.78 -14.90 8.33
N SER A 148 -1.30 -13.90 9.07
CA SER A 148 -1.33 -12.49 8.65
C SER A 148 0.02 -11.94 8.23
N PHE A 149 1.12 -12.67 8.43
CA PHE A 149 2.45 -12.21 8.06
C PHE A 149 3.15 -13.14 7.06
N ARG A 150 3.95 -12.53 6.19
CA ARG A 150 5.02 -13.19 5.43
C ARG A 150 6.32 -12.44 5.68
N ILE A 151 7.46 -13.12 5.66
CA ILE A 151 8.75 -12.46 5.85
C ILE A 151 9.78 -12.97 4.85
N LYS A 152 10.76 -12.11 4.53
CA LYS A 152 12.03 -12.50 3.90
C LYS A 152 13.12 -12.39 4.94
N SER A 153 13.60 -13.54 5.41
CA SER A 153 14.62 -13.67 6.45
C SER A 153 15.52 -14.87 6.15
N THR A 154 16.76 -14.83 6.66
CA THR A 154 17.72 -15.95 6.58
C THR A 154 17.83 -16.72 7.89
N GLN A 155 17.27 -16.22 8.99
CA GLN A 155 17.47 -16.80 10.33
C GLN A 155 16.20 -16.99 11.14
N THR A 156 15.09 -16.35 10.76
CA THR A 156 13.82 -16.49 11.46
C THR A 156 12.70 -16.89 10.51
N SER A 157 11.59 -17.33 11.08
CA SER A 157 10.37 -17.67 10.37
C SER A 157 9.18 -17.04 11.09
N VAL A 158 8.07 -16.86 10.36
CA VAL A 158 6.81 -16.43 10.98
C VAL A 158 6.39 -17.40 12.09
N GLY A 159 6.64 -18.71 11.91
CA GLY A 159 6.35 -19.71 12.93
C GLY A 159 7.16 -19.53 14.21
N SER A 160 8.43 -19.15 14.09
CA SER A 160 9.32 -18.84 15.22
C SER A 160 8.83 -17.59 15.96
N ILE A 161 8.59 -16.49 15.25
CA ILE A 161 8.06 -15.24 15.82
C ILE A 161 6.70 -15.51 16.52
N ALA A 162 5.83 -16.28 15.89
CA ALA A 162 4.53 -16.62 16.48
C ALA A 162 4.64 -17.54 17.70
N ALA A 163 5.75 -18.25 17.90
CA ALA A 163 5.98 -19.00 19.13
C ALA A 163 6.13 -18.06 20.34
N ASP A 164 6.66 -16.86 20.11
CA ASP A 164 6.87 -15.81 21.12
C ASP A 164 5.64 -14.88 21.28
N ALA A 165 4.45 -15.36 20.89
CA ALA A 165 3.21 -14.58 20.91
C ALA A 165 2.87 -13.97 22.28
N GLU A 166 3.21 -14.64 23.39
CA GLU A 166 3.01 -14.10 24.74
C GLU A 166 3.88 -12.86 24.99
N PHE A 167 5.17 -12.94 24.64
CA PHE A 167 6.09 -11.82 24.74
C PHE A 167 5.64 -10.66 23.83
N ILE A 168 5.31 -10.96 22.57
CA ILE A 168 4.81 -9.98 21.60
C ILE A 168 3.56 -9.28 22.12
N GLN A 169 2.60 -10.02 22.69
CA GLN A 169 1.38 -9.44 23.25
C GLN A 169 1.69 -8.40 24.34
N MET A 170 2.59 -8.74 25.25
CA MET A 170 3.00 -7.86 26.34
C MET A 170 3.80 -6.66 25.83
N ALA A 171 4.69 -6.85 24.86
CA ALA A 171 5.47 -5.78 24.25
C ALA A 171 4.56 -4.77 23.53
N VAL A 172 3.60 -5.25 22.73
CA VAL A 172 2.60 -4.41 22.06
C VAL A 172 1.78 -3.62 23.06
N TYR A 173 1.24 -4.29 24.08
CA TYR A 173 0.44 -3.64 25.11
C TYR A 173 1.26 -2.56 25.86
N GLY A 174 2.51 -2.86 26.20
CA GLY A 174 3.44 -1.93 26.84
C GLY A 174 3.73 -0.69 25.99
N ARG A 175 3.98 -0.87 24.68
CA ARG A 175 4.21 0.24 23.72
C ARG A 175 2.95 1.07 23.47
N SER A 176 1.76 0.51 23.68
CA SER A 176 0.46 1.16 23.45
C SER A 176 -0.03 2.02 24.62
N LYS A 177 0.61 1.95 25.80
CA LYS A 177 0.22 2.79 26.94
C LYS A 177 0.71 4.23 26.73
N PRO A 178 -0.09 5.25 27.08
CA PRO A 178 0.41 6.61 27.19
C PRO A 178 1.57 6.62 28.20
N ARG A 179 2.70 7.25 27.84
CA ARG A 179 3.77 7.53 28.82
C ARG A 179 3.23 8.52 29.85
N GLY A 180 2.64 8.03 30.93
CA GLY A 180 2.06 8.87 31.98
C GLY A 180 0.96 8.21 32.81
N SER A 181 1.31 7.18 33.58
CA SER A 181 0.58 6.81 34.79
C SER A 181 1.56 6.19 35.80
N ALA A 182 2.59 6.97 36.15
CA ALA A 182 3.27 6.79 37.42
C ALA A 182 2.47 7.60 38.44
N SER A 183 1.61 6.91 39.18
CA SER A 183 1.06 7.39 40.46
C SER A 183 2.11 7.25 41.54
#